data_AF-A0A2D6HZ35-F1
#
_entry.id   AF-A0A2D6HZ35-F1
#
_cell.length_a   1.000
_cell.length_b   1.000
_cell.length_c   1.000
_cell.angle_alpha   90.00
_cell.angle_beta   90.00
_cell.angle_gamma   90.00
#
_symmetry.space_group_name_H-M   'P 1'
#
loop_
_entity.id
_entity.type
_entity.pdbx_description
1 polymer ?
#
loop_
_entity_poly.entity_id
_entity_poly.type
_entity_poly.pdbx_seq_one_letter_code
_entity_poly.pdbx_strand_id
1 'polypeptide(L)'
;MPATKPKTVFEALLGAQKALEGIEKNGRNDFHNYDYVTAEAMISACRLVLHEAGLVLSAGDVELIPCADDMMIVRIGRTLSLAGAETVTFTRDWPAVLSKGRPMDKAVAGALTADLSYTLRDLLLIPRGDEEGVGLDDTKRSAAEAKSEPRRSAPAKRSAPAPVAVDSPFQKGDRVETSKGNVGDIFWIGGDKGDRVGVSWGEGDDEKEWTFLRFLKPGPAQESAPPPNHAPPYDDAEIPF
;
A
#
# COMPACT_ATOMS: atom_id res chain seq x y z
N MET A 1 -29.48 19.84 -31.70
CA MET A 1 -28.80 19.21 -32.85
C MET A 1 -27.89 18.11 -32.30
N PRO A 2 -27.81 16.92 -32.90
CA PRO A 2 -26.89 15.89 -32.43
C PRO A 2 -25.46 16.43 -32.51
N ALA A 3 -24.69 16.29 -31.43
CA ALA A 3 -23.28 16.66 -31.44
C ALA A 3 -22.55 15.86 -32.53
N THR A 4 -21.82 16.55 -33.40
CA THR A 4 -20.99 15.91 -34.42
C THR A 4 -19.98 15.01 -33.72
N LYS A 5 -19.89 13.73 -34.13
CA LYS A 5 -18.90 12.81 -33.57
C LYS A 5 -17.47 13.33 -33.85
N PRO A 6 -16.54 13.25 -32.88
CA PRO A 6 -15.16 13.64 -33.09
C PRO A 6 -14.50 12.74 -34.15
N LYS A 7 -13.62 13.32 -34.96
CA LYS A 7 -12.92 12.63 -36.05
C LYS A 7 -11.51 12.20 -35.68
N THR A 8 -10.93 12.83 -34.67
CA THR A 8 -9.56 12.57 -34.20
C THR A 8 -9.53 12.37 -32.68
N VAL A 9 -8.47 11.71 -32.19
CA VAL A 9 -8.22 11.58 -30.75
C VAL A 9 -8.14 12.95 -30.08
N PHE A 10 -7.55 13.95 -30.75
CA PHE A 10 -7.39 15.29 -30.19
C PHE A 10 -8.71 16.08 -30.12
N GLU A 11 -9.60 15.94 -31.11
CA GLU A 11 -10.94 16.55 -31.05
C GLU A 11 -11.76 15.95 -29.89
N ALA A 12 -11.70 14.63 -29.73
CA ALA A 12 -12.36 13.93 -28.63
C ALA A 12 -11.76 14.33 -27.27
N LEU A 13 -10.42 14.41 -27.17
CA LEU A 13 -9.73 14.79 -25.94
C LEU A 13 -10.05 16.22 -25.53
N LEU A 14 -10.14 17.15 -26.48
CA LEU A 14 -10.60 18.52 -26.23
C LEU A 14 -12.04 18.53 -25.69
N GLY A 15 -12.90 17.64 -26.20
CA GLY A 15 -14.25 17.45 -25.66
C GLY A 15 -14.24 17.00 -24.21
N ALA A 16 -13.46 15.97 -23.88
CA ALA A 16 -13.32 15.45 -22.52
C ALA A 16 -12.72 16.50 -21.55
N GLN A 17 -11.70 17.24 -21.98
CA GLN A 17 -11.11 18.34 -21.21
C GLN A 17 -12.12 19.43 -20.85
N LYS A 18 -13.01 19.79 -21.78
CA LYS A 18 -14.07 20.79 -21.54
C LYS A 18 -15.18 20.29 -20.64
N ALA A 19 -15.48 18.98 -20.70
CA ALA A 19 -16.55 18.37 -19.93
C ALA A 19 -16.15 18.07 -18.47
N LEU A 20 -14.86 17.92 -18.20
CA LEU A 20 -14.39 17.61 -16.86
C LEU A 20 -14.41 18.83 -15.96
N GLU A 21 -15.21 18.72 -14.89
CA GLU A 21 -15.18 19.66 -13.78
C GLU A 21 -14.03 19.34 -12.81
N GLY A 22 -13.71 20.29 -11.94
CA GLY A 22 -12.72 20.06 -10.88
C GLY A 22 -13.09 18.85 -10.01
N ILE A 23 -12.08 18.07 -9.60
CA ILE A 23 -12.29 16.90 -8.74
C ILE A 23 -11.99 17.27 -7.31
N GLU A 24 -12.98 17.11 -6.42
CA GLU A 24 -12.82 17.39 -5.00
C GLU A 24 -11.84 16.43 -4.32
N LYS A 25 -11.09 16.97 -3.36
CA LYS A 25 -10.20 16.19 -2.51
C LYS A 25 -11.02 15.32 -1.57
N ASN A 26 -10.72 14.03 -1.53
CA ASN A 26 -11.44 13.05 -0.73
C ASN A 26 -10.52 12.08 0.04
N GLY A 27 -9.20 12.30 0.00
CA GLY A 27 -8.19 11.59 0.76
C GLY A 27 -7.40 12.54 1.64
N ARG A 28 -6.77 12.02 2.69
CA ARG A 28 -5.89 12.76 3.60
C ARG A 28 -4.60 12.00 3.81
N ASN A 29 -3.46 12.67 3.65
CA ASN A 29 -2.16 12.15 4.01
C ASN A 29 -1.89 12.53 5.47
N ASP A 30 -1.99 11.58 6.41
CA ASP A 30 -1.79 11.86 7.83
C ASP A 30 -0.34 12.16 8.22
N PHE A 31 0.62 11.69 7.41
CA PHE A 31 2.05 11.93 7.67
C PHE A 31 2.46 13.36 7.31
N HIS A 32 1.94 13.88 6.20
CA HIS A 32 2.25 15.22 5.69
C HIS A 32 1.12 16.25 5.86
N ASN A 33 -0.01 15.84 6.47
CA ASN A 33 -1.17 16.68 6.79
C ASN A 33 -1.77 17.47 5.62
N TYR A 34 -1.82 16.88 4.42
CA TYR A 34 -2.51 17.50 3.28
C TYR A 34 -3.65 16.61 2.76
N ASP A 35 -4.70 17.26 2.27
CA ASP A 35 -5.80 16.60 1.60
C ASP A 35 -5.49 16.44 0.10
N TYR A 36 -5.91 15.33 -0.50
CA TYR A 36 -5.61 14.99 -1.89
C TYR A 36 -6.80 14.30 -2.57
N VAL A 37 -6.79 14.28 -3.90
CA VAL A 37 -7.72 13.47 -4.70
C VAL A 37 -7.20 12.04 -4.74
N THR A 38 -7.96 11.09 -4.23
CA THR A 38 -7.59 9.66 -4.29
C THR A 38 -7.55 9.17 -5.74
N ALA A 39 -6.75 8.13 -6.01
CA ALA A 39 -6.68 7.52 -7.33
C ALA A 39 -8.06 7.03 -7.80
N GLU A 40 -8.88 6.45 -6.91
CA GLU A 40 -10.24 5.99 -7.21
C GLU A 40 -11.16 7.13 -7.66
N ALA A 41 -11.12 8.28 -6.98
CA ALA A 41 -11.90 9.45 -7.37
C ALA A 41 -11.43 10.01 -8.72
N MET A 42 -10.11 10.10 -8.92
CA MET A 42 -9.51 10.52 -10.18
C MET A 42 -9.97 9.63 -11.34
N ILE A 43 -9.81 8.31 -11.19
CA ILE A 43 -10.16 7.32 -12.22
C ILE A 43 -11.66 7.37 -12.52
N SER A 44 -12.50 7.43 -11.48
CA SER A 44 -13.97 7.45 -11.65
C SER A 44 -14.43 8.68 -12.43
N ALA A 45 -13.97 9.88 -12.08
CA ALA A 45 -14.36 11.11 -12.75
C ALA A 45 -13.83 11.17 -14.20
N CYS A 46 -12.55 10.84 -14.39
CA CYS A 46 -11.92 10.90 -15.72
C CYS A 46 -12.50 9.85 -16.69
N ARG A 47 -12.83 8.66 -16.18
CA ARG A 47 -13.42 7.59 -17.00
C ARG A 47 -14.72 8.03 -17.64
N LEU A 48 -15.57 8.75 -16.91
CA LEU A 48 -16.87 9.21 -17.42
C LEU A 48 -16.68 10.12 -18.64
N VAL A 49 -15.91 11.20 -18.49
CA VAL A 49 -15.71 12.18 -19.56
C VAL A 49 -14.94 11.62 -20.76
N LEU A 50 -13.98 10.72 -20.53
CA LEU A 50 -13.27 10.04 -21.63
C LEU A 50 -14.23 9.15 -22.42
N HIS A 51 -15.04 8.34 -21.74
CA HIS A 51 -15.98 7.44 -22.40
C HIS A 51 -17.09 8.19 -23.14
N GLU A 52 -17.60 9.29 -22.57
CA GLU A 52 -18.56 10.16 -23.25
C GLU A 52 -17.98 10.80 -24.51
N ALA A 53 -16.69 11.13 -24.50
CA ALA A 53 -15.96 11.59 -25.67
C ALA A 53 -15.58 10.47 -26.66
N GLY A 54 -15.89 9.21 -26.35
CA GLY A 54 -15.54 8.05 -27.18
C GLY A 54 -14.08 7.61 -27.08
N LEU A 55 -13.36 8.07 -26.05
CA LEU A 55 -11.98 7.72 -25.79
C LEU A 55 -11.85 6.53 -24.85
N VAL A 56 -10.86 5.68 -25.13
CA VAL A 56 -10.43 4.57 -24.29
C VAL A 56 -8.95 4.71 -24.00
N LEU A 57 -8.59 4.74 -22.72
CA LEU A 57 -7.19 4.67 -22.27
C LEU A 57 -6.90 3.25 -21.79
N SER A 58 -5.89 2.61 -22.36
CA SER A 58 -5.42 1.28 -21.94
C SER A 58 -3.94 1.29 -21.55
N ALA A 59 -3.57 0.34 -20.68
CA ALA A 59 -2.18 -0.02 -20.45
C ALA A 59 -1.71 -0.98 -21.55
N GLY A 60 -0.50 -0.75 -22.04
CA GLY A 60 0.27 -1.68 -22.87
C GLY A 60 1.33 -2.38 -22.02
N ASP A 61 2.50 -2.58 -22.62
CA ASP A 61 3.61 -3.29 -21.99
C ASP A 61 4.11 -2.57 -20.72
N VAL A 62 4.52 -3.36 -19.74
CA VAL A 62 5.14 -2.91 -18.50
C VAL A 62 6.54 -3.52 -18.41
N GLU A 63 7.55 -2.67 -18.35
CA GLU A 63 8.94 -3.05 -18.19
C GLU A 63 9.45 -2.61 -16.80
N LEU A 64 10.14 -3.50 -16.09
CA LEU A 64 10.77 -3.19 -14.81
C LEU A 64 12.26 -3.02 -15.04
N ILE A 65 12.76 -1.81 -14.80
CA ILE A 65 14.16 -1.43 -15.01
C ILE A 65 14.81 -1.25 -13.63
N PRO A 66 15.69 -2.18 -13.20
CA PRO A 66 16.39 -2.06 -11.92
C PRO A 66 17.24 -0.77 -11.86
N CYS A 67 17.20 -0.09 -10.72
CA CYS A 67 18.01 1.08 -10.42
C CYS A 67 18.79 0.85 -9.11
N ALA A 68 19.66 1.81 -8.74
CA ALA A 68 20.33 1.80 -7.45
C ALA A 68 19.33 1.99 -6.29
N ASP A 69 19.79 1.67 -5.07
CA ASP A 69 19.13 2.01 -3.80
C ASP A 69 17.68 1.51 -3.65
N ASP A 70 17.46 0.21 -3.89
CA ASP A 70 16.16 -0.44 -3.67
C ASP A 70 15.02 0.22 -4.46
N MET A 71 15.34 0.72 -5.65
CA MET A 71 14.42 1.38 -6.57
C MET A 71 14.38 0.65 -7.91
N MET A 72 13.21 0.64 -8.53
CA MET A 72 13.05 0.29 -9.93
C MET A 72 12.30 1.40 -10.65
N ILE A 73 12.56 1.57 -11.94
CA ILE A 73 11.67 2.32 -12.82
C ILE A 73 10.68 1.33 -13.42
N VAL A 74 9.40 1.59 -13.23
CA VAL A 74 8.32 0.94 -13.94
C VAL A 74 8.05 1.77 -15.18
N ARG A 75 8.38 1.24 -16.35
CA ARG A 75 8.09 1.87 -17.64
C ARG A 75 6.79 1.29 -18.18
N ILE A 76 5.81 2.15 -18.42
CA ILE A 76 4.45 1.78 -18.84
C ILE A 76 4.16 2.34 -20.22
N GLY A 77 3.87 1.47 -21.18
CA GLY A 77 3.23 1.85 -22.44
C GLY A 77 1.75 2.16 -22.21
N ARG A 78 1.25 3.22 -22.82
CA ARG A 78 -0.16 3.63 -22.77
C ARG A 78 -0.67 3.87 -24.17
N THR A 79 -1.94 3.53 -24.39
CA THR A 79 -2.62 3.77 -25.66
C THR A 79 -3.92 4.52 -25.40
N LEU A 80 -4.05 5.69 -26.01
CA LEU A 80 -5.30 6.44 -26.06
C LEU A 80 -5.96 6.21 -27.42
N SER A 81 -7.14 5.62 -27.43
CA SER A 81 -7.86 5.24 -28.65
C SER A 81 -9.17 5.99 -28.77
N LEU A 82 -9.47 6.53 -29.94
CA LEU A 82 -10.82 6.90 -30.33
C LEU A 82 -11.51 5.65 -30.89
N ALA A 83 -12.66 5.28 -30.31
CA ALA A 83 -13.35 4.03 -30.65
C ALA A 83 -13.58 3.87 -32.17
N GLY A 84 -12.87 2.93 -32.79
CA GLY A 84 -12.99 2.58 -34.21
C GLY A 84 -12.27 3.52 -35.18
N ALA A 85 -11.36 4.37 -34.72
CA ALA A 85 -10.67 5.34 -35.58
C ALA A 85 -9.16 5.38 -35.33
N GLU A 86 -8.71 6.36 -34.55
CA GLU A 86 -7.30 6.71 -34.37
C GLU A 86 -6.79 6.26 -33.00
N THR A 87 -5.50 5.94 -32.91
CA THR A 87 -4.82 5.58 -31.67
C THR A 87 -3.53 6.36 -31.52
N VAL A 88 -3.26 6.85 -30.31
CA VAL A 88 -2.00 7.50 -29.92
C VAL A 88 -1.35 6.69 -28.81
N THR A 89 -0.11 6.30 -29.01
CA THR A 89 0.69 5.56 -28.02
C THR A 89 1.74 6.46 -27.40
N PHE A 90 1.98 6.31 -26.11
CA PHE A 90 3.03 7.01 -25.38
C PHE A 90 3.54 6.17 -24.22
N THR A 91 4.70 6.55 -23.67
CA THR A 91 5.36 5.82 -22.59
C THR A 91 5.57 6.74 -21.40
N ARG A 92 5.48 6.18 -20.19
CA ARG A 92 5.82 6.89 -18.95
C ARG A 92 6.67 6.03 -18.05
N ASP A 93 7.53 6.69 -17.30
CA ASP A 93 8.40 6.08 -16.30
C ASP A 93 7.92 6.51 -14.91
N TRP A 94 7.78 5.55 -14.00
CA TRP A 94 7.37 5.81 -12.61
C TRP A 94 8.23 5.02 -11.61
N PRO A 95 8.69 5.64 -10.51
CA PRO A 95 9.51 4.93 -9.54
C PRO A 95 8.68 3.96 -8.69
N ALA A 96 9.19 2.73 -8.55
CA ALA A 96 8.78 1.76 -7.54
C ALA A 96 9.89 1.64 -6.49
N VAL A 97 9.63 2.19 -5.30
CA VAL A 97 10.60 2.21 -4.19
C VAL A 97 10.28 1.08 -3.21
N LEU A 98 11.24 0.19 -2.98
CA LEU A 98 11.14 -1.01 -2.11
C LEU A 98 11.47 -0.72 -0.63
N SER A 99 11.88 0.52 -0.33
CA SER A 99 12.34 0.93 1.01
C SER A 99 11.37 0.56 2.14
N LYS A 100 11.93 0.44 3.35
CA LYS A 100 11.21 0.08 4.59
C LYS A 100 10.54 -1.30 4.53
N GLY A 101 11.17 -2.26 3.87
CA GLY A 101 10.69 -3.63 3.75
C GLY A 101 9.41 -3.76 2.92
N ARG A 102 9.14 -2.80 2.01
CA ARG A 102 7.99 -2.86 1.12
C ARG A 102 8.24 -3.96 0.07
N PRO A 103 7.38 -4.99 -0.01
CA PRO A 103 7.46 -6.02 -1.05
C PRO A 103 7.36 -5.43 -2.47
N MET A 104 8.05 -6.07 -3.41
CA MET A 104 8.16 -5.61 -4.80
C MET A 104 6.82 -5.46 -5.52
N ASP A 105 5.93 -6.43 -5.35
CA ASP A 105 4.56 -6.41 -5.87
C ASP A 105 3.80 -5.16 -5.43
N LYS A 106 3.93 -4.77 -4.15
CA LYS A 106 3.27 -3.56 -3.61
C LYS A 106 3.89 -2.28 -4.13
N ALA A 107 5.22 -2.26 -4.32
CA ALA A 107 5.91 -1.10 -4.88
C ALA A 107 5.50 -0.88 -6.34
N VAL A 108 5.47 -1.93 -7.15
CA VAL A 108 5.04 -1.89 -8.56
C VAL A 108 3.56 -1.53 -8.67
N ALA A 109 2.68 -2.14 -7.87
CA ALA A 109 1.26 -1.80 -7.87
C ALA A 109 1.01 -0.32 -7.51
N GLY A 110 1.77 0.20 -6.53
CA GLY A 110 1.76 1.63 -6.18
C GLY A 110 2.20 2.53 -7.34
N ALA A 111 3.27 2.15 -8.04
CA ALA A 111 3.77 2.90 -9.20
C ALA A 111 2.75 2.91 -10.36
N LEU A 112 2.15 1.77 -10.69
CA LEU A 112 1.13 1.66 -11.75
C LEU A 112 -0.12 2.49 -11.44
N THR A 113 -0.55 2.49 -10.17
CA THR A 113 -1.71 3.26 -9.72
C THR A 113 -1.43 4.76 -9.79
N ALA A 114 -0.24 5.18 -9.33
CA ALA A 114 0.18 6.57 -9.40
C ALA A 114 0.32 7.02 -10.86
N ASP A 115 1.00 6.25 -11.71
CA ASP A 115 1.14 6.54 -13.14
C ASP A 115 -0.22 6.76 -13.82
N LEU A 116 -1.20 5.89 -13.57
CA LEU A 116 -2.54 6.06 -14.14
C LEU A 116 -3.19 7.37 -13.67
N SER A 117 -3.14 7.66 -12.37
CA SER A 117 -3.72 8.90 -11.83
C SER A 117 -3.05 10.16 -12.41
N TYR A 118 -1.74 10.16 -12.59
CA TYR A 118 -1.03 11.30 -13.17
C TYR A 118 -1.18 11.38 -14.69
N THR A 119 -1.32 10.24 -15.38
CA THR A 119 -1.67 10.20 -16.80
C THR A 119 -3.02 10.84 -17.08
N LEU A 120 -4.04 10.49 -16.30
CA LEU A 120 -5.36 11.10 -16.43
C LEU A 120 -5.33 12.61 -16.18
N ARG A 121 -4.58 13.03 -15.14
CA ARG A 121 -4.39 14.45 -14.82
C ARG A 121 -3.73 15.22 -15.97
N ASP A 122 -2.67 14.69 -16.55
CA ASP A 122 -1.94 15.36 -17.62
C ASP A 122 -2.74 15.38 -18.93
N LEU A 123 -3.44 14.29 -19.27
CA LEU A 123 -4.31 14.23 -20.45
C LEU A 123 -5.48 15.20 -20.37
N LEU A 124 -6.12 15.31 -19.20
CA LEU A 124 -7.33 16.11 -19.01
C LEU A 124 -7.05 17.51 -18.42
N LEU A 125 -5.76 17.88 -18.30
CA LEU A 125 -5.31 19.17 -17.77
C LEU A 125 -5.92 19.52 -16.40
N ILE A 126 -6.06 18.51 -15.54
CA ILE A 126 -6.73 18.67 -14.24
C ILE A 126 -5.82 19.48 -13.32
N PRO A 127 -6.32 20.59 -12.73
CA PRO A 127 -5.57 21.34 -11.75
C PRO A 127 -5.15 20.44 -10.57
N ARG A 128 -3.97 20.68 -10.02
CA ARG A 128 -3.47 19.88 -8.88
C ARG A 128 -4.20 20.18 -7.56
N GLY A 129 -5.03 21.22 -7.54
CA GLY A 129 -5.66 21.76 -6.34
C GLY A 129 -4.59 22.46 -5.49
N ASP A 130 -4.91 23.69 -5.09
CA ASP A 130 -4.08 24.59 -4.26
C ASP A 130 -3.00 25.36 -5.05
N GLU A 131 -3.41 26.50 -5.63
CA GLU A 131 -2.47 27.63 -5.78
C GLU A 131 -1.97 28.13 -4.41
N GLU A 132 -2.61 27.73 -3.30
CA GLU A 132 -2.14 27.94 -1.94
C GLU A 132 -1.48 26.67 -1.36
N GLY A 133 -0.26 26.34 -1.81
CA GLY A 133 0.69 25.64 -0.93
C GLY A 133 1.25 24.27 -1.35
N VAL A 134 0.90 23.71 -2.51
CA VAL A 134 1.59 22.52 -3.07
C VAL A 134 2.11 22.73 -4.50
N GLY A 135 2.28 23.99 -4.90
CA GLY A 135 3.16 24.32 -6.00
C GLY A 135 4.59 23.89 -5.65
N LEU A 136 5.24 23.14 -6.55
CA LEU A 136 6.71 23.08 -6.65
C LEU A 136 7.32 24.45 -6.96
N ASP A 137 6.47 25.46 -7.15
CA ASP A 137 6.83 26.87 -7.18
C ASP A 137 7.19 27.30 -5.74
N ASP A 138 8.43 27.01 -5.34
CA ASP A 138 9.05 27.37 -4.06
C ASP A 138 9.09 28.89 -3.78
N THR A 139 8.41 29.71 -4.58
CA THR A 139 8.57 31.16 -4.56
C THR A 139 7.80 31.87 -3.44
N LYS A 140 6.87 31.23 -2.73
CA LYS A 140 6.11 31.91 -1.65
C LYS A 140 5.72 31.02 -0.47
N ARG A 141 6.70 30.51 0.26
CA ARG A 141 6.50 30.13 1.68
C ARG A 141 6.58 31.38 2.56
N SER A 142 5.64 32.30 2.39
CA SER A 142 5.64 33.60 3.08
C SER A 142 4.31 33.82 3.83
N ALA A 143 4.32 33.50 5.13
CA ALA A 143 3.64 34.24 6.20
C ALA A 143 2.18 34.72 5.99
N ALA A 144 1.28 33.87 5.47
CA ALA A 144 -0.16 34.15 5.46
C ALA A 144 -0.99 33.20 6.35
N GLU A 145 -0.36 32.46 7.27
CA GLU A 145 -1.05 31.79 8.37
C GLU A 145 -1.38 32.79 9.49
N ALA A 146 -2.44 33.58 9.31
CA ALA A 146 -3.08 34.31 10.42
C ALA A 146 -4.48 34.81 10.05
N LYS A 147 -5.38 33.92 9.60
CA LYS A 147 -6.83 34.15 9.65
C LYS A 147 -7.56 32.82 9.58
N SER A 148 -7.43 32.03 10.64
CA SER A 148 -8.36 30.95 10.89
C SER A 148 -9.74 31.54 11.16
N GLU A 149 -10.66 31.41 10.20
CA GLU A 149 -12.08 31.57 10.47
C GLU A 149 -12.52 30.63 11.60
N PRO A 150 -13.54 30.99 12.41
CA PRO A 150 -14.02 30.14 13.48
C PRO A 150 -14.52 28.83 12.87
N ARG A 151 -13.78 27.75 13.15
CA ARG A 151 -14.14 26.36 12.83
C ARG A 151 -15.63 26.16 13.09
N ARG A 152 -16.39 26.01 12.00
CA ARG A 152 -17.75 25.46 12.07
C ARG A 152 -17.62 24.11 12.77
N SER A 153 -18.21 23.99 13.96
CA SER A 153 -18.14 22.80 14.79
C SER A 153 -18.56 21.59 13.94
N ALA A 154 -17.60 20.73 13.63
CA ALA A 154 -17.85 19.47 12.95
C ALA A 154 -18.91 18.69 13.73
N PRO A 155 -19.84 17.98 13.06
CA PRO A 155 -20.76 17.09 13.74
C PRO A 155 -19.96 16.12 14.61
N ALA A 156 -20.33 16.02 15.88
CA ALA A 156 -19.65 15.18 16.85
C ALA A 156 -19.40 13.79 16.22
N LYS A 157 -18.12 13.46 16.01
CA LYS A 157 -17.71 12.09 15.71
C LYS A 157 -18.34 11.23 16.79
N ARG A 158 -19.33 10.43 16.41
CA ARG A 158 -19.84 9.35 17.24
C ARG A 158 -18.62 8.48 17.51
N SER A 159 -18.05 8.64 18.70
CA SER A 159 -16.91 7.86 19.16
C SER A 159 -17.30 6.41 18.99
N ALA A 160 -16.66 5.73 18.03
CA ALA A 160 -16.69 4.28 18.02
C ALA A 160 -16.23 3.84 19.41
N PRO A 161 -16.94 2.89 20.05
CA PRO A 161 -16.54 2.40 21.36
C PRO A 161 -15.07 2.00 21.29
N ALA A 162 -14.31 2.40 22.32
CA ALA A 162 -12.92 2.04 22.46
C ALA A 162 -12.78 0.53 22.17
N PRO A 163 -11.80 0.11 21.33
CA PRO A 163 -11.59 -1.31 21.12
C PRO A 163 -11.33 -1.93 22.49
N VAL A 164 -12.23 -2.82 22.89
CA VAL A 164 -12.05 -3.66 24.07
C VAL A 164 -10.75 -4.39 23.84
N ALA A 165 -9.76 -4.17 24.72
CA ALA A 165 -8.54 -4.95 24.73
C ALA A 165 -8.97 -6.42 24.74
N VAL A 166 -8.67 -7.13 23.66
CA VAL A 166 -8.92 -8.56 23.64
C VAL A 166 -7.85 -9.13 24.54
N ASP A 167 -8.24 -9.58 25.73
CA ASP A 167 -7.36 -10.36 26.60
C ASP A 167 -6.90 -11.57 25.79
N SER A 168 -5.69 -11.47 25.23
CA SER A 168 -5.06 -12.57 24.54
C SER A 168 -4.77 -13.64 25.59
N PRO A 169 -5.27 -14.88 25.44
CA PRO A 169 -4.90 -15.97 26.33
C PRO A 169 -3.45 -16.41 26.12
N PHE A 170 -2.77 -15.88 25.10
CA PHE A 170 -1.41 -16.23 24.73
C PHE A 170 -0.40 -15.18 25.19
N GLN A 171 0.70 -15.64 25.76
CA GLN A 171 1.85 -14.87 26.22
C GLN A 171 3.11 -15.23 25.41
N LYS A 172 4.12 -14.34 25.47
CA LYS A 172 5.43 -14.63 24.89
C LYS A 172 6.03 -15.84 25.63
N GLY A 173 6.47 -16.85 24.87
CA GLY A 173 6.95 -18.13 25.37
C GLY A 173 5.92 -19.26 25.31
N ASP A 174 4.64 -18.95 25.07
CA ASP A 174 3.63 -19.99 24.90
C ASP A 174 3.89 -20.79 23.62
N ARG A 175 3.75 -22.11 23.74
CA ARG A 175 3.81 -23.02 22.60
C ARG A 175 2.44 -23.08 21.93
N VAL A 176 2.40 -22.80 20.64
CA VAL A 176 1.18 -22.67 19.85
C VAL A 176 1.28 -23.42 18.53
N GLU A 177 0.14 -23.89 18.04
CA GLU A 177 -0.01 -24.42 16.70
C GLU A 177 -0.65 -23.37 15.79
N THR A 178 -0.03 -23.09 14.64
CA THR A 178 -0.58 -22.18 13.64
C THR A 178 -1.68 -22.86 12.82
N SER A 179 -2.49 -22.10 12.09
CA SER A 179 -3.50 -22.65 11.18
C SER A 179 -2.95 -23.57 10.08
N LYS A 180 -1.64 -23.57 9.86
CA LYS A 180 -0.94 -24.44 8.90
C LYS A 180 -0.45 -25.76 9.51
N GLY A 181 -0.65 -25.96 10.81
CA GLY A 181 -0.18 -27.15 11.54
C GLY A 181 1.27 -27.05 12.04
N ASN A 182 1.91 -25.88 11.94
CA ASN A 182 3.25 -25.68 12.48
C ASN A 182 3.17 -25.42 13.98
N VAL A 183 4.00 -26.10 14.77
CA VAL A 183 4.07 -25.93 16.22
C VAL A 183 5.35 -25.17 16.59
N GLY A 184 5.23 -24.06 17.29
CA GLY A 184 6.37 -23.29 17.76
C GLY A 184 6.04 -22.37 18.93
N ASP A 185 7.01 -21.61 19.38
CA ASP A 185 6.92 -20.76 20.57
C ASP A 185 6.75 -19.28 20.17
N ILE A 186 5.90 -18.55 20.88
CA ILE A 186 5.66 -17.12 20.61
C ILE A 186 6.88 -16.32 21.07
N PHE A 187 7.60 -15.65 20.14
CA PHE A 187 8.73 -14.79 20.47
C PHE A 187 8.38 -13.29 20.48
N TRP A 188 7.26 -12.91 19.87
CA TRP A 188 6.80 -11.52 19.78
C TRP A 188 5.28 -11.43 19.72
N ILE A 189 4.72 -10.39 20.35
CA ILE A 189 3.30 -10.01 20.28
C ILE A 189 3.22 -8.50 20.03
N GLY A 190 2.40 -8.05 19.08
CA GLY A 190 2.25 -6.63 18.75
C GLY A 190 1.32 -6.34 17.56
N GLY A 191 1.48 -5.16 16.95
CA GLY A 191 0.56 -4.59 15.96
C GLY A 191 -0.33 -3.49 16.58
N ASP A 192 -1.04 -2.72 15.75
CA ASP A 192 -1.82 -1.54 16.18
C ASP A 192 -2.88 -1.86 17.25
N LYS A 193 -3.25 -3.15 17.40
CA LYS A 193 -4.19 -3.66 18.41
C LYS A 193 -3.66 -4.87 19.17
N GLY A 194 -2.36 -5.17 19.08
CA GLY A 194 -1.77 -6.38 19.66
C GLY A 194 -2.27 -7.68 19.03
N ASP A 195 -2.82 -7.64 17.81
CA ASP A 195 -3.49 -8.76 17.16
C ASP A 195 -2.55 -9.70 16.38
N ARG A 196 -1.26 -9.37 16.31
CA ARG A 196 -0.24 -10.14 15.59
C ARG A 196 0.78 -10.77 16.54
N VAL A 197 1.27 -11.92 16.13
CA VAL A 197 2.34 -12.65 16.82
C VAL A 197 3.42 -13.11 15.85
N GLY A 198 4.64 -13.21 16.36
CA GLY A 198 5.72 -13.95 15.73
C GLY A 198 5.91 -15.29 16.44
N VAL A 199 5.93 -16.38 15.68
CA VAL A 199 6.13 -17.75 16.18
C VAL A 199 7.40 -18.34 15.57
N SER A 200 8.21 -19.06 16.37
CA SER A 200 9.45 -19.73 15.96
C SER A 200 9.43 -21.22 16.28
N TRP A 201 9.92 -22.09 15.37
CA TRP A 201 9.81 -23.56 15.49
C TRP A 201 11.13 -24.33 15.61
N GLY A 202 12.29 -23.65 15.69
CA GLY A 202 13.60 -24.29 15.81
C GLY A 202 14.63 -23.41 16.54
N GLU A 203 15.84 -23.97 16.76
CA GLU A 203 16.96 -23.28 17.44
C GLU A 203 17.67 -22.21 16.58
N GLY A 204 17.10 -21.83 15.44
CA GLY A 204 17.68 -20.87 14.50
C GLY A 204 16.77 -19.67 14.19
N ASP A 205 17.38 -18.54 13.86
CA ASP A 205 16.67 -17.31 13.46
C ASP A 205 15.95 -17.43 12.11
N ASP A 206 16.24 -18.47 11.32
CA ASP A 206 15.76 -18.69 9.95
C ASP A 206 14.34 -19.30 9.88
N GLU A 207 13.75 -19.67 11.02
CA GLU A 207 12.46 -20.37 11.08
C GLU A 207 11.39 -19.58 11.86
N LYS A 208 11.00 -18.41 11.31
CA LYS A 208 9.98 -17.52 11.89
C LYS A 208 8.80 -17.28 10.95
N GLU A 209 7.59 -17.25 11.50
CA GLU A 209 6.38 -16.80 10.77
C GLU A 209 5.63 -15.72 11.57
N TRP A 210 4.98 -14.83 10.82
CA TRP A 210 4.10 -13.80 11.36
C TRP A 210 2.64 -14.21 11.11
N THR A 211 1.84 -14.28 12.16
CA THR A 211 0.42 -14.64 12.07
C THR A 211 -0.44 -13.79 13.03
N PHE A 212 -1.76 -13.99 13.00
CA PHE A 212 -2.69 -13.32 13.91
C PHE A 212 -3.05 -14.22 15.10
N LEU A 213 -3.24 -13.62 16.27
CA LEU A 213 -3.61 -14.32 17.52
C LEU A 213 -4.82 -15.24 17.35
N ARG A 214 -5.84 -14.77 16.62
CA ARG A 214 -7.09 -15.53 16.38
C ARG A 214 -6.90 -16.83 15.59
N PHE A 215 -5.73 -17.06 15.00
CA PHE A 215 -5.40 -18.25 14.23
C PHE A 215 -4.49 -19.22 14.97
N LEU A 216 -4.13 -18.94 16.22
CA LEU A 216 -3.37 -19.84 17.07
C LEU A 216 -4.27 -20.79 17.84
N LYS A 217 -3.80 -22.01 18.04
CA LYS A 217 -4.32 -22.97 19.01
C LYS A 217 -3.25 -23.25 20.07
N PRO A 218 -3.62 -23.55 21.33
CA PRO A 218 -2.66 -24.06 22.30
C PRO A 218 -1.94 -25.28 21.74
N GLY A 219 -0.61 -25.25 21.74
CA GLY A 219 0.21 -26.38 21.30
C GLY A 219 0.14 -27.53 22.31
N PRO A 220 0.59 -28.74 21.93
CA PRO A 220 0.73 -29.84 22.87
C PRO A 220 1.67 -29.44 24.01
N ALA A 221 1.32 -29.81 25.25
CA ALA A 221 2.20 -29.64 26.39
C ALA A 221 3.55 -30.28 26.08
N GLN A 222 4.65 -29.56 26.34
CA GLN A 222 5.98 -30.11 26.18
C GLN A 222 6.09 -31.31 27.12
N GLU A 223 6.16 -32.52 26.56
CA GLU A 223 6.48 -33.71 27.34
C GLU A 223 7.87 -33.44 27.92
N SER A 224 7.93 -33.23 29.23
CA SER A 224 9.18 -32.91 29.92
C SER A 224 10.17 -34.00 29.55
N ALA A 225 11.25 -33.64 28.87
CA ALA A 225 12.29 -34.58 28.53
C ALA A 225 12.65 -35.36 29.80
N PRO A 226 12.72 -36.70 29.74
CA PRO A 226 13.13 -37.47 30.90
C PRO A 226 14.46 -36.88 31.40
N PRO A 227 14.63 -36.72 32.73
CA PRO A 227 15.84 -36.15 33.29
C PRO A 227 17.04 -36.87 32.68
N PRO A 228 18.12 -36.14 32.34
CA PRO A 228 19.29 -36.74 31.73
C PRO A 228 19.71 -37.93 32.59
N ASN A 229 19.71 -39.11 31.97
CA ASN A 229 20.08 -40.35 32.65
C ASN A 229 21.50 -40.14 33.18
N HIS A 230 21.65 -39.99 34.50
CA HIS A 230 22.96 -39.83 35.11
C HIS A 230 23.78 -41.06 34.71
N ALA A 231 24.76 -40.85 33.83
CA ALA A 231 25.72 -41.88 33.51
C ALA A 231 26.32 -42.38 34.83
N PRO A 232 26.35 -43.70 35.09
CA PRO A 232 27.00 -44.21 36.28
C PRO A 232 28.46 -43.72 36.31
N PRO A 233 29.02 -43.40 37.48
CA PRO A 233 30.42 -43.02 37.59
C PRO A 233 31.29 -44.11 36.96
N TYR A 234 32.21 -43.71 36.11
CA TYR A 234 33.27 -44.59 35.60
C TYR A 234 34.02 -45.16 36.81
N ASP A 235 34.00 -46.49 36.93
CA ASP A 235 34.81 -47.23 37.89
C ASP A 235 36.25 -47.24 37.35
N ASP A 236 37.20 -46.74 38.15
CA ASP A 236 38.63 -46.67 37.84
C ASP A 236 39.23 -48.09 37.82
N ALA A 237 38.98 -48.85 36.75
CA ALA A 237 39.61 -50.14 36.52
C ALA A 237 41.00 -49.95 35.87
N GLU A 238 42.01 -50.01 36.73
CA GLU A 238 43.40 -50.47 36.55
C GLU A 238 43.95 -50.51 35.11
N ILE A 239 44.91 -49.60 34.85
CA ILE A 239 45.85 -49.67 33.72
C ILE A 239 46.98 -50.63 34.12
N PRO A 240 47.16 -51.79 33.47
CA PRO A 240 48.34 -52.62 33.70
C PRO A 240 49.58 -52.04 33.00
N PHE A 241 50.69 -52.01 33.74
CA PHE A 241 52.06 -51.74 33.25
C PHE A 241 52.65 -52.95 32.54
#